data_AF-A0AAE0YBC2-F1
#
_entry.id   AF-A0AAE0YBC2-F1
#
_cell.length_a   1.000
_cell.length_b   1.000
_cell.length_c   1.000
_cell.angle_alpha   90.00
_cell.angle_beta   90.00
_cell.angle_gamma   90.00
#
_symmetry.space_group_name_H-M   'P 1'
#
loop_
_entity.id
_entity.type
_entity.pdbx_description
1 polymer ?
#
loop_
_entity_poly.entity_id
_entity_poly.type
_entity_poly.pdbx_seq_one_letter_code
_entity_poly.pdbx_strand_id
1 'polypeptide(L)'
;MHGKTQNSNECRNKLVWDRCSKEYYVEKATVEEAVYSRVAYFTDGASAVVKLFQCLGIEGNYTLRARKAKDTECIAKSTYKSLEYSKKRRKTLRAIKEGFQDKAEATEGDMCSAGGL
;
A
#
# COMPACT_ATOMS: atom_id res chain seq x y z
N MET A 1 -2.74 22.05 -10.24
CA MET A 1 -1.64 21.63 -9.34
C MET A 1 -0.83 20.53 -10.02
N HIS A 2 0.49 20.73 -10.14
CA HIS A 2 1.38 19.74 -10.76
C HIS A 2 1.45 18.49 -9.88
N GLY A 3 0.97 17.36 -10.43
CA GLY A 3 1.15 16.05 -9.82
C GLY A 3 2.64 15.74 -9.75
N LYS A 4 3.27 16.06 -8.62
CA LYS A 4 4.65 15.67 -8.34
C LYS A 4 4.76 14.16 -8.56
N THR A 5 5.76 13.76 -9.32
CA THR A 5 6.08 12.36 -9.59
C THR A 5 6.03 11.59 -8.28
N GLN A 6 5.15 10.58 -8.18
CA GLN A 6 5.09 9.72 -7.00
C GLN A 6 6.50 9.22 -6.70
N ASN A 7 6.89 9.24 -5.43
CA ASN A 7 8.15 8.64 -5.03
C ASN A 7 8.13 7.17 -5.49
N SER A 8 9.07 6.78 -6.35
CA SER A 8 9.13 5.44 -6.97
C SER A 8 9.21 4.31 -5.93
N ASN A 9 9.62 4.67 -4.70
CA ASN A 9 9.81 3.76 -3.59
C ASN A 9 8.50 3.54 -2.81
N GLU A 10 7.46 4.35 -3.04
CA GLU A 10 6.20 4.30 -2.29
C GLU A 10 5.55 2.91 -2.35
N CYS A 11 5.64 2.23 -3.49
CA CYS A 11 5.10 0.89 -3.62
C CYS A 11 5.79 -0.09 -2.66
N ARG A 12 7.12 -0.06 -2.57
CA ARG A 12 7.90 -0.90 -1.65
C ARG A 12 7.64 -0.53 -0.19
N ASN A 13 7.63 0.76 0.12
CA ASN A 13 7.43 1.25 1.49
C ASN A 13 6.06 0.85 2.02
N LYS A 14 5.00 0.98 1.20
CA LYS A 14 3.65 0.54 1.56
C LYS A 14 3.63 -0.91 2.04
N LEU A 15 4.39 -1.77 1.37
CA LEU A 15 4.38 -3.21 1.65
C LEU A 15 5.17 -3.59 2.91
N VAL A 16 6.10 -2.73 3.35
CA VAL A 16 6.72 -2.83 4.69
C VAL A 16 5.68 -2.41 5.74
N TRP A 17 5.00 -1.29 5.52
CA TRP A 17 3.99 -0.77 6.45
C TRP A 17 2.74 -1.67 6.58
N ASP A 18 2.42 -2.45 5.55
CA ASP A 18 1.36 -3.47 5.62
C ASP A 18 1.69 -4.62 6.60
N ARG A 19 2.97 -4.83 6.97
CA ARG A 19 3.42 -5.82 7.96
C ARG A 19 3.72 -5.22 9.32
N CYS A 20 4.23 -4.00 9.32
CA CYS A 20 4.66 -3.29 10.52
C CYS A 20 4.01 -1.91 10.50
N SER A 21 2.96 -1.71 11.29
CA SER A 21 2.23 -0.44 11.23
C SER A 21 3.12 0.73 11.66
N LYS A 22 2.98 1.85 10.96
CA LYS A 22 3.61 3.12 11.33
C LYS A 22 2.82 3.91 12.38
N GLU A 23 1.62 3.45 12.74
CA GLU A 23 0.70 4.20 13.62
C GLU A 23 1.06 4.06 15.09
N TYR A 24 1.80 3.02 15.45
CA TYR A 24 2.23 2.73 16.82
C TYR A 24 3.71 2.41 16.86
N TYR A 25 4.29 2.53 18.05
CA TYR A 25 5.68 2.17 18.29
C TYR A 25 5.90 0.68 18.02
N VAL A 26 7.00 0.39 17.34
CA VAL A 26 7.46 -0.95 16.98
C VAL A 26 8.97 -0.99 17.19
N GLU A 27 9.46 -2.11 17.72
CA GLU A 27 10.89 -2.27 17.96
C GLU A 27 11.66 -2.30 16.65
N LYS A 28 12.92 -1.84 16.68
CA LYS A 28 13.81 -1.82 15.52
C LYS A 28 13.90 -3.19 14.85
N ALA A 29 14.03 -4.26 15.64
CA ALA A 29 14.12 -5.63 15.13
C ALA A 29 12.87 -6.04 14.32
N THR A 30 11.68 -5.59 14.72
CA THR A 30 10.42 -5.84 13.99
C THR A 30 10.41 -5.12 12.64
N VAL A 31 10.90 -3.87 12.60
CA VAL A 31 11.01 -3.12 11.35
C VAL A 31 12.00 -3.78 10.40
N GLU A 32 13.14 -4.25 10.92
CA GLU A 32 14.15 -4.96 10.14
C GLU A 32 13.60 -6.28 9.56
N GLU A 33 12.89 -7.09 10.37
CA GLU A 33 12.23 -8.30 9.90
C GLU A 33 11.22 -7.99 8.78
N ALA A 34 10.40 -6.96 8.95
CA ALA A 34 9.40 -6.57 7.97
C ALA A 34 10.05 -6.14 6.64
N VAL A 35 11.20 -5.47 6.70
CA VAL A 35 12.00 -5.09 5.53
C VAL A 35 12.60 -6.33 4.86
N TYR A 36 13.30 -7.20 5.60
CA TYR A 36 13.94 -8.39 5.04
C TYR A 36 12.91 -9.35 4.43
N SER A 37 11.85 -9.65 5.16
CA SER A 37 10.78 -10.53 4.70
C SER A 37 10.09 -9.95 3.46
N ARG A 38 9.98 -8.62 3.36
CA ARG A 38 9.41 -7.97 2.17
C ARG A 38 10.35 -8.00 0.97
N VAL A 39 11.64 -7.76 1.17
CA VAL A 39 12.65 -7.83 0.09
C VAL A 39 12.68 -9.25 -0.48
N ALA A 40 12.75 -10.27 0.39
CA ALA A 40 12.69 -11.66 -0.03
C ALA A 40 11.41 -11.97 -0.82
N TYR A 41 10.25 -11.53 -0.32
CA TYR A 41 8.96 -11.72 -1.02
C TYR A 41 8.90 -11.00 -2.37
N PHE A 42 9.50 -9.83 -2.50
CA PHE A 42 9.49 -9.08 -3.76
C PHE A 42 10.29 -9.79 -4.85
N THR A 43 11.39 -10.45 -4.47
CA THR A 43 12.26 -11.19 -5.39
C THR A 43 11.69 -12.57 -5.72
N ASP A 44 11.29 -13.34 -4.70
CA ASP A 44 10.99 -14.77 -4.82
C ASP A 44 9.49 -15.11 -4.67
N GLY A 45 8.64 -14.10 -4.47
CA GLY A 45 7.20 -14.27 -4.26
C GLY A 45 6.87 -15.16 -3.06
N ALA A 46 5.81 -15.95 -3.20
CA ALA A 46 5.36 -16.94 -2.21
C ALA A 46 6.45 -17.95 -1.81
N SER A 47 7.41 -18.24 -2.71
CA SER A 47 8.47 -19.22 -2.42
C SER A 47 9.42 -18.73 -1.34
N ALA A 48 9.63 -17.41 -1.22
CA ALA A 48 10.45 -16.79 -0.18
C ALA A 48 10.01 -17.21 1.22
N VAL A 49 8.70 -17.29 1.43
CA VAL A 49 8.15 -17.59 2.77
C VAL A 49 8.16 -19.08 3.06
N VAL A 50 8.03 -19.93 2.04
CA VAL A 50 8.24 -21.37 2.23
C VAL A 50 9.68 -21.67 2.61
N LYS A 51 10.66 -21.03 1.95
CA LYS A 51 12.07 -21.13 2.31
C LYS A 51 12.31 -20.65 3.75
N LEU A 52 11.73 -19.51 4.13
CA LEU A 52 11.82 -18.99 5.50
C LEU A 52 11.26 -19.98 6.53
N PHE A 53 10.08 -20.56 6.28
CA PHE A 53 9.49 -21.56 7.17
C PHE A 53 10.34 -22.81 7.28
N GLN A 54 10.92 -23.29 6.17
CA GLN A 54 11.87 -24.40 6.18
C GLN A 54 13.10 -24.10 7.05
N CYS A 55 13.68 -22.90 6.92
CA CYS A 55 14.81 -22.48 7.76
C CYS A 55 14.46 -22.40 9.25
N LEU A 56 13.21 -22.09 9.58
CA LEU A 56 12.70 -22.02 10.96
C LEU A 56 12.20 -23.38 11.48
N GLY A 57 12.28 -24.45 10.70
CA GLY A 57 11.73 -25.76 11.06
C GLY A 57 10.20 -25.81 11.13
N ILE A 58 9.52 -24.85 10.51
CA ILE A 58 8.06 -24.75 10.45
C ILE A 58 7.57 -25.43 9.19
N GLU A 59 6.62 -26.37 9.32
CA GLU A 59 6.03 -27.03 8.17
C GLU A 59 5.06 -26.09 7.41
N GLY A 60 5.52 -25.59 6.26
CA GLY A 60 4.82 -24.56 5.48
C GLY A 60 3.91 -25.08 4.36
N ASN A 61 3.84 -26.39 4.14
CA ASN A 61 3.29 -27.00 2.91
C ASN A 61 1.82 -26.62 2.66
N TYR A 62 1.01 -26.51 3.70
CA TYR A 62 -0.40 -26.12 3.60
C TYR A 62 -0.61 -24.65 3.20
N THR A 63 0.40 -23.80 3.35
CA THR A 63 0.29 -22.37 3.04
C THR A 63 0.72 -22.00 1.62
N LEU A 64 1.42 -22.89 0.91
CA LEU A 64 1.99 -22.57 -0.41
C LEU A 64 0.91 -22.31 -1.46
N ARG A 65 -0.14 -23.14 -1.51
CA ARG A 65 -1.25 -22.97 -2.48
C ARG A 65 -1.97 -21.64 -2.28
N ALA A 66 -2.30 -21.31 -1.02
CA ALA A 66 -2.95 -20.05 -0.68
C ALA A 66 -2.06 -18.84 -1.02
N ARG A 67 -0.75 -18.93 -0.76
CA ARG A 67 0.20 -17.85 -1.08
C ARG A 67 0.38 -17.67 -2.59
N LYS A 68 0.50 -18.76 -3.36
CA LYS A 68 0.55 -18.69 -4.83
C LYS A 68 -0.72 -18.05 -5.40
N ALA A 69 -1.89 -18.43 -4.89
CA ALA A 69 -3.15 -17.79 -5.30
C ALA A 69 -3.15 -16.28 -5.02
N LYS A 70 -2.63 -15.87 -3.85
CA LYS A 70 -2.47 -14.45 -3.49
C LYS A 70 -1.52 -13.70 -4.43
N ASP A 71 -0.41 -14.33 -4.84
CA ASP A 71 0.50 -13.74 -5.82
C ASP A 71 -0.20 -13.55 -7.18
N THR A 72 -0.92 -14.57 -7.66
CA THR A 72 -1.68 -14.48 -8.90
C THR A 72 -2.72 -13.36 -8.84
N GLU A 73 -3.45 -13.25 -7.72
CA GLU A 73 -4.41 -12.18 -7.49
C GLU A 73 -3.74 -10.79 -7.47
N CYS A 74 -2.58 -10.67 -6.83
CA CYS A 74 -1.80 -9.44 -6.77
C CYS A 74 -1.36 -9.00 -8.17
N ILE A 75 -0.84 -9.94 -8.97
CA ILE A 75 -0.43 -9.70 -10.36
C ILE A 75 -1.65 -9.27 -11.18
N ALA A 76 -2.77 -9.98 -11.11
CA ALA A 76 -4.00 -9.64 -11.83
C ALA A 76 -4.54 -8.25 -11.45
N LYS A 77 -4.51 -7.90 -10.16
CA LYS A 77 -4.88 -6.56 -9.70
C LYS A 77 -3.91 -5.50 -10.21
N SER A 78 -2.62 -5.80 -10.24
CA SER A 78 -1.58 -4.88 -10.74
C SER A 78 -1.74 -4.62 -12.24
N THR A 79 -1.90 -5.67 -13.04
CA THR A 79 -2.13 -5.56 -14.48
C THR A 79 -3.41 -4.77 -14.75
N TYR A 80 -4.52 -5.12 -14.09
CA TYR A 80 -5.78 -4.39 -14.22
C TYR A 80 -5.66 -2.91 -13.86
N LYS A 81 -4.97 -2.55 -12.76
CA LYS A 81 -4.76 -1.16 -12.36
C LYS A 81 -3.84 -0.39 -13.30
N SER A 82 -2.96 -1.10 -14.02
CA SER A 82 -2.03 -0.54 -14.99
C SER A 82 -2.69 -0.26 -16.34
N LEU A 83 -3.87 -0.84 -16.61
CA LEU A 83 -4.66 -0.52 -17.80
C LEU A 83 -5.03 0.97 -17.87
N GLU A 84 -4.97 1.53 -19.07
CA GLU A 84 -5.31 2.95 -19.30
C GLU A 84 -6.76 3.26 -18.94
N TYR A 85 -7.68 2.34 -19.23
CA TYR A 85 -9.09 2.45 -18.81
C TYR A 85 -9.21 2.64 -17.28
N SER A 86 -8.53 1.79 -16.51
CA SER A 86 -8.52 1.85 -15.04
C SER A 86 -7.87 3.12 -14.51
N LYS A 87 -6.81 3.62 -15.17
CA LYS A 87 -6.20 4.92 -14.84
C LYS A 87 -7.14 6.08 -15.10
N LYS A 88 -7.79 6.13 -16.27
CA LYS A 88 -8.77 7.17 -16.63
C LYS A 88 -9.93 7.20 -15.65
N ARG A 89 -10.55 6.05 -15.37
CA ARG A 89 -11.63 5.93 -14.38
C ARG A 89 -11.20 6.46 -13.01
N ARG A 90 -10.00 6.12 -12.53
CA ARG A 90 -9.48 6.63 -11.25
C ARG A 90 -9.32 8.16 -11.25
N LYS A 91 -8.81 8.75 -12.34
CA LYS A 91 -8.68 10.21 -12.47
C LYS A 91 -10.05 10.88 -12.43
N THR A 92 -11.03 10.35 -13.16
CA THR A 92 -12.41 10.88 -13.16
C THR A 92 -13.04 10.83 -11.77
N LEU A 93 -12.96 9.68 -11.09
CA LEU A 93 -13.49 9.56 -9.73
C LEU A 93 -12.79 10.48 -8.73
N ARG A 94 -11.48 10.70 -8.88
CA ARG A 94 -10.73 11.64 -8.05
C ARG A 94 -11.21 13.09 -8.28
N ALA A 95 -11.32 13.51 -9.54
CA ALA A 95 -11.80 14.85 -9.87
C ALA A 95 -13.22 15.11 -9.37
N ILE A 96 -14.10 14.10 -9.45
CA ILE A 96 -15.45 14.17 -8.86
C ILE A 96 -15.36 14.38 -7.35
N LYS A 97 -14.54 13.58 -6.64
CA LYS A 97 -14.37 13.68 -5.19
C LYS A 97 -13.80 15.04 -4.78
N GLU A 98 -12.74 15.49 -5.43
CA GLU A 98 -12.13 16.81 -5.20
C GLU A 98 -13.18 17.91 -5.40
N GLY A 99 -13.95 17.87 -6.49
CA GLY A 99 -15.04 18.82 -6.69
C GLY A 99 -16.16 18.78 -5.64
N PHE A 100 -16.39 17.64 -4.96
CA PHE A 100 -17.29 17.58 -3.81
C PHE A 100 -16.64 18.17 -2.55
N GLN A 101 -15.35 17.95 -2.33
CA GLN A 101 -14.61 18.51 -1.20
C GLN A 101 -14.48 20.04 -1.32
N ASP A 102 -14.12 20.55 -2.50
CA ASP A 102 -14.04 21.98 -2.79
C ASP A 102 -15.40 22.67 -2.54
N LYS A 103 -16.50 22.02 -2.91
CA LYS A 103 -17.86 22.51 -2.63
C LYS A 103 -18.21 22.47 -1.15
N ALA A 104 -17.79 21.44 -0.43
CA ALA A 104 -17.99 21.35 1.02
C ALA A 104 -17.22 22.46 1.74
N GLU A 105 -15.94 22.65 1.42
CA GLU A 105 -15.10 23.73 1.96
C GLU A 105 -15.68 25.12 1.65
N ALA A 106 -16.20 25.33 0.43
CA ALA A 106 -16.86 26.58 0.05
C ALA A 106 -18.20 26.82 0.77
N THR A 107 -18.93 25.75 1.12
CA THR A 107 -20.22 25.84 1.85
C THR A 107 -20.00 26.04 3.35
N GLU A 108 -18.93 25.45 3.91
CA GLU A 108 -18.58 25.58 5.32
C GLU A 108 -18.05 26.98 5.67
N GLY A 109 -17.46 27.69 4.72
CA GLY A 109 -17.05 29.09 4.88
C GLY A 109 -15.93 29.28 5.91
N ASP A 110 -15.19 30.39 5.78
CA ASP A 110 -14.06 30.74 6.66
C ASP A 110 -14.53 30.99 8.10
N MET A 111 -14.64 29.94 8.92
CA MET A 111 -14.96 30.02 10.36
C MET A 111 -13.75 30.41 11.21
N CYS A 112 -12.86 31.25 10.70
CA CYS A 112 -11.85 31.92 11.51
C CYS A 112 -11.90 33.44 11.29
N SER A 113 -13.02 34.06 11.66
CA SER A 113 -12.90 35.40 12.23
C SER A 113 -12.16 35.24 13.56
N ALA A 114 -10.85 35.48 13.52
CA ALA A 114 -10.02 35.62 14.70
C ALA A 114 -10.75 36.50 15.72
N GLY A 115 -10.86 35.99 16.96
CA GLY A 115 -11.48 36.72 18.05
C GLY A 115 -10.87 38.11 18.18
N GLY A 116 -11.69 39.13 17.91
CA GLY A 116 -11.38 40.51 18.23
C GLY A 116 -11.42 40.66 19.75
N LEU A 117 -10.25 40.87 20.35
CA LEU A 117 -10.07 41.57 21.62
C LEU A 117 -9.43 42.91 21.31
#